data_AF-A0A158KRM4-F1
#
_entry.id   AF-A0A158KRM4-F1
#
_cell.length_a   1.000
_cell.length_b   1.000
_cell.length_c   1.000
_cell.angle_alpha   90.00
_cell.angle_beta   90.00
_cell.angle_gamma   90.00
#
_symmetry.space_group_name_H-M   'P 1'
#
loop_
_entity.id
_entity.type
_entity.pdbx_description
1 polymer ?
#
loop_
_entity_poly.entity_id
_entity_poly.type
_entity_poly.pdbx_seq_one_letter_code
_entity_poly.pdbx_strand_id
1 'polypeptide(L)'
;MDGEDIGNPDVLERIGLACGLDAGGLAEHLAASRRDDNMPIPRLPQAEEVRGVPHFVIDSALTLSGAYSPGAIVDAMLRSTGDPQNR
;
A
#
# COMPACT_ATOMS: atom_id res chain seq x y z
N MET A 1 -18.12 -4.70 -2.39
CA MET A 1 -17.39 -4.77 -1.11
C MET A 1 -18.28 -5.58 -0.20
N ASP A 2 -17.87 -6.79 0.13
CA ASP A 2 -18.79 -7.78 0.72
C ASP A 2 -19.12 -7.51 2.20
N GLY A 3 -18.59 -6.42 2.76
CA GLY A 3 -18.94 -5.92 4.09
C GLY A 3 -18.34 -6.72 5.25
N GLU A 4 -17.33 -7.54 4.97
CA GLU A 4 -16.70 -8.41 5.96
C GLU A 4 -15.85 -7.62 6.97
N ASP A 5 -15.77 -8.13 8.20
CA ASP A 5 -14.96 -7.54 9.27
C ASP A 5 -13.47 -7.90 9.09
N ILE A 6 -12.70 -6.95 8.56
CA ILE A 6 -11.24 -7.10 8.39
C ILE A 6 -10.45 -6.94 9.71
N GLY A 7 -11.12 -6.67 10.83
CA GLY A 7 -10.55 -6.82 12.17
C GLY A 7 -10.63 -8.26 12.70
N ASN A 8 -11.42 -9.14 12.06
CA ASN A 8 -11.52 -10.54 12.44
C ASN A 8 -10.39 -11.36 11.78
N PRO A 9 -9.52 -12.02 12.56
CA PRO A 9 -8.40 -12.76 12.00
C PRO A 9 -8.79 -14.00 11.19
N ASP A 10 -9.95 -14.61 11.46
CA ASP A 10 -10.45 -15.73 10.67
C ASP A 10 -10.85 -15.25 9.25
N VAL A 11 -11.35 -14.02 9.15
CA VAL A 11 -11.64 -13.36 7.86
C VAL A 11 -10.34 -13.06 7.12
N LEU A 12 -9.32 -12.53 7.82
CA LEU A 12 -8.00 -12.27 7.23
C LEU A 12 -7.30 -13.54 6.75
N GLU A 13 -7.36 -14.63 7.54
CA GLU A 13 -6.79 -15.93 7.15
C GLU A 13 -7.44 -16.46 5.87
N ARG A 14 -8.78 -16.45 5.82
CA ARG A 14 -9.53 -16.89 4.63
C ARG A 14 -9.18 -16.06 3.39
N ILE A 15 -9.09 -14.73 3.53
CA ILE A 15 -8.71 -13.84 2.41
C ILE A 15 -7.26 -14.13 1.97
N GLY A 16 -6.33 -14.28 2.92
CA GLY A 16 -4.93 -14.57 2.62
C GLY A 16 -4.74 -15.88 1.87
N LEU A 17 -5.41 -16.95 2.29
CA LEU A 17 -5.39 -18.24 1.58
C LEU A 17 -5.99 -18.13 0.17
N ALA A 18 -7.09 -17.38 0.00
CA ALA A 18 -7.68 -17.13 -1.32
C ALA A 18 -6.76 -16.32 -2.25
N CYS A 19 -5.89 -15.47 -1.69
CA CYS A 19 -4.83 -14.78 -2.41
C CYS A 19 -3.61 -15.65 -2.72
N GLY A 20 -3.57 -16.90 -2.26
CA GLY A 20 -2.48 -17.86 -2.52
C GLY A 20 -1.32 -17.79 -1.51
N LEU A 21 -1.54 -17.23 -0.32
CA LEU A 21 -0.56 -17.27 0.76
C LEU A 21 -0.45 -18.69 1.36
N ASP A 22 0.74 -19.03 1.86
CA ASP A 22 0.97 -20.28 2.58
C ASP A 22 0.27 -20.29 3.94
N ALA A 23 -0.36 -21.41 4.30
CA ALA A 23 -1.14 -21.54 5.53
C ALA A 23 -0.27 -21.43 6.80
N GLY A 24 0.91 -22.06 6.80
CA GLY A 24 1.81 -22.04 7.95
C GLY A 24 2.36 -20.64 8.22
N GLY A 25 2.89 -19.99 7.18
CA GLY A 25 3.41 -18.63 7.26
C GLY A 25 2.34 -17.58 7.58
N LEU A 26 1.12 -17.75 7.04
CA LEU A 26 0.01 -16.85 7.33
C LEU A 26 -0.43 -16.95 8.80
N ALA A 27 -0.57 -18.17 9.32
CA ALA A 27 -0.94 -18.39 10.72
C ALA A 27 0.12 -17.82 11.68
N GLU A 28 1.40 -18.01 11.39
CA GLU A 28 2.49 -17.43 12.18
C GLU A 28 2.44 -15.90 12.16
N HIS A 29 2.25 -15.29 10.99
CA HIS A 29 2.17 -13.84 10.85
C HIS A 29 1.00 -13.25 11.64
N LEU A 30 -0.21 -13.81 11.48
CA LEU A 30 -1.40 -13.34 12.20
C LEU A 30 -1.23 -13.49 13.72
N ALA A 31 -0.59 -14.55 14.18
CA ALA A 31 -0.31 -14.75 15.61
C ALA A 31 0.74 -13.76 16.16
N ALA A 32 1.72 -13.36 15.35
CA ALA A 32 2.71 -12.35 15.71
C ALA A 32 2.10 -10.94 15.73
N SER A 33 1.35 -10.57 14.69
CA SER A 33 0.71 -9.25 14.58
C SER A 33 -0.21 -8.92 15.75
N ARG A 34 -1.00 -9.89 16.24
CA ARG A 34 -1.85 -9.70 17.44
C ARG A 34 -1.07 -9.31 18.70
N ARG A 35 0.21 -9.67 18.80
CA ARG A 35 1.06 -9.31 19.96
C ARG A 35 1.55 -7.86 19.86
N ASP A 36 1.60 -7.35 18.64
CA ASP A 36 2.15 -6.04 18.28
C ASP A 36 1.06 -5.02 17.89
N ASP A 37 -0.21 -5.28 18.19
CA ASP A 37 -1.38 -4.45 17.81
C ASP A 37 -1.27 -2.95 18.21
N ASN A 38 -0.33 -2.60 19.10
CA ASN A 38 -0.07 -1.21 19.54
C ASN A 38 1.26 -0.63 19.03
N MET A 39 1.98 -1.33 18.16
CA MET A 39 3.27 -0.85 17.66
C MET A 39 3.05 0.11 16.48
N PRO A 40 3.48 1.38 16.57
CA PRO A 40 3.35 2.31 15.46
C PRO A 40 4.12 1.79 14.25
N ILE A 41 3.45 1.68 13.10
CA ILE A 41 4.07 1.29 11.84
C ILE A 41 5.19 2.30 11.54
N PRO A 42 6.46 1.86 11.41
CA PRO A 42 7.56 2.77 11.08
C PRO A 42 7.25 3.51 9.77
N ARG A 43 7.17 4.83 9.84
CA ARG A 43 6.97 5.66 8.65
C ARG A 43 8.32 5.97 8.02
N LEU A 44 8.40 5.77 6.70
CA LEU A 44 9.52 6.26 5.92
C LEU A 44 9.52 7.80 5.97
N PRO A 45 10.68 8.49 5.94
CA PRO A 45 10.73 9.96 5.97
C PRO A 45 9.86 10.62 4.91
N GLN A 46 9.83 10.05 3.70
CA GLN A 46 8.97 10.49 2.59
C GLN A 46 7.46 10.34 2.85
N ALA A 47 7.06 9.55 3.84
CA ALA A 47 5.66 9.42 4.26
C ALA A 47 5.23 10.54 5.22
N GLU A 48 6.15 11.36 5.74
CA GLU A 48 5.79 12.51 6.60
C GLU A 48 5.02 13.60 5.83
N GLU A 49 5.27 13.74 4.53
CA GLU A 49 4.60 14.73 3.68
C GLU A 49 3.22 14.25 3.19
N VAL A 50 2.92 12.96 3.33
CA VAL A 50 1.65 12.37 2.88
C VAL A 50 0.53 12.69 3.87
N ARG A 51 -0.45 13.48 3.43
CA ARG A 51 -1.60 13.91 4.26
C ARG A 51 -2.89 13.13 4.01
N GLY A 52 -2.89 12.19 3.07
CA GLY A 52 -4.07 11.41 2.71
C GLY A 52 -3.74 10.30 1.72
N VAL A 53 -4.65 9.34 1.59
CA VAL A 53 -4.53 8.18 0.69
C VAL A 53 -5.72 8.14 -0.30
N PRO A 54 -5.56 7.55 -1.50
CA PRO A 54 -4.32 6.98 -2.04
C PRO A 54 -3.29 8.06 -2.39
N HIS A 55 -2.01 7.74 -2.21
CA HIS A 55 -0.88 8.58 -2.61
C HIS A 55 0.09 7.73 -3.42
N PHE A 56 0.45 8.19 -4.62
CA PHE A 56 1.31 7.48 -5.54
C PHE A 56 2.65 8.22 -5.64
N VAL A 57 3.75 7.48 -5.51
CA VAL A 57 5.10 7.95 -5.80
C VAL A 57 5.56 7.27 -7.07
N ILE A 58 5.97 8.05 -8.06
CA ILE A 58 6.31 7.59 -9.41
C ILE A 58 7.77 7.94 -9.66
N ASP A 59 8.59 6.90 -9.86
CA ASP A 59 10.03 6.99 -10.12
C ASP A 59 10.80 7.85 -9.09
N SER A 60 10.29 7.92 -7.85
CA SER A 60 10.80 8.80 -6.79
C SER A 60 10.92 10.30 -7.17
N ALA A 61 10.35 10.73 -8.30
CA ALA A 61 10.51 12.06 -8.87
C ALA A 61 9.18 12.84 -8.94
N LEU A 62 8.06 12.14 -9.05
CA LEU A 62 6.72 12.72 -9.10
C LEU A 62 5.79 12.06 -8.08
N THR A 63 4.86 12.83 -7.55
CA THR A 63 3.83 12.35 -6.61
C THR A 63 2.42 12.76 -7.04
N LEU A 64 1.44 11.89 -6.78
CA LEU A 64 0.01 12.15 -6.99
C LEU A 64 -0.77 11.82 -5.72
N SER A 65 -1.49 12.80 -5.18
CA SER A 65 -2.34 12.63 -3.99
C SER A 65 -3.81 12.62 -4.37
N GLY A 66 -4.49 11.49 -4.16
CA GLY A 66 -5.91 11.29 -4.46
C GLY A 66 -6.18 10.27 -5.56
N ALA A 67 -7.46 9.94 -5.74
CA ALA A 67 -7.93 8.98 -6.72
C ALA A 67 -8.08 9.62 -8.12
N TYR A 68 -6.97 9.77 -8.82
CA TYR A 68 -6.95 10.27 -10.20
C TYR A 68 -7.52 9.25 -11.19
N SER A 69 -7.92 9.74 -12.37
CA SER A 69 -8.30 8.87 -13.48
C SER A 69 -7.10 8.02 -13.95
N PRO A 70 -7.34 6.82 -14.51
CA PRO A 70 -6.25 5.98 -15.03
C PRO A 70 -5.35 6.72 -16.03
N GLY A 71 -5.93 7.55 -16.91
CA GLY A 71 -5.17 8.34 -17.88
C GLY A 71 -4.21 9.34 -17.23
N ALA A 72 -4.65 10.04 -16.19
CA ALA A 72 -3.79 10.99 -15.47
C ALA A 72 -2.63 10.29 -14.73
N ILE A 73 -2.84 9.06 -14.25
CA ILE A 73 -1.79 8.25 -13.63
C ILE A 73 -0.75 7.83 -14.67
N VAL A 74 -1.18 7.35 -15.85
CA VAL A 74 -0.28 6.99 -16.96
C VAL A 74 0.51 8.20 -17.46
N ASP A 75 -0.14 9.36 -17.60
CA ASP A 75 0.53 10.60 -18.00
C ASP A 75 1.63 10.99 -17.00
N ALA A 76 1.40 10.81 -15.70
CA ALA A 76 2.40 11.08 -14.68
C ALA A 76 3.57 10.09 -14.75
N MET A 77 3.33 8.81 -15.05
CA MET A 77 4.38 7.82 -15.31
C MET A 77 5.25 8.20 -16.52
N LEU A 78 4.64 8.62 -17.63
CA LEU A 78 5.40 9.01 -18.82
C LEU A 78 6.22 10.30 -18.61
N ARG A 79 5.72 11.22 -17.77
CA ARG A 79 6.46 12.44 -17.41
C ARG A 79 7.63 12.16 -16.48
N SER A 80 7.55 11.14 -15.63
CA SER A 80 8.65 10.81 -14.71
C SER A 80 9.89 10.29 -15.44
N THR A 81 9.71 9.67 -16.62
CA THR A 81 10.80 9.11 -17.42
C THR A 81 11.53 10.14 -18.30
N GLY A 82 11.16 11.42 -18.24
CA GLY A 82 11.79 12.49 -19.03
C GLY A 82 13.21 12.83 -18.55
N ASP A 83 14.17 12.79 -19.47
CA ASP A 83 15.61 13.01 -19.25
C ASP A 83 15.93 14.38 -18.58
N PRO A 84 16.74 14.47 -17.51
CA PRO A 84 17.14 15.73 -16.87
C PRO A 84 18.04 16.66 -17.72
N GLN A 85 18.31 16.37 -19.00
CA GLN A 85 19.30 17.10 -19.81
C GLN A 85 18.82 18.35 -20.57
N ASN A 86 17.65 18.91 -20.32
CA ASN A 86 17.27 20.17 -20.99
C ASN A 86 16.46 21.13 -20.12
N ARG A 87 17.09 21.63 -19.06
CA ARG A 87 16.70 22.85 -18.35
C ARG A 87 17.91 23.74 -18.11
#